data_AF-A0A6I6A1H6-F1
#
_entry.id   AF-A0A6I6A1H6-F1
#
_cell.length_a   1.000
_cell.length_b   1.000
_cell.length_c   1.000
_cell.angle_alpha   90.00
_cell.angle_beta   90.00
_cell.angle_gamma   90.00
#
_symmetry.space_group_name_H-M   'P 1'
#
loop_
_entity.id
_entity.type
_entity.pdbx_description
1 polymer ?
#
loop_
_entity_poly.entity_id
_entity_poly.type
_entity_poly.pdbx_seq_one_letter_code
_entity_poly.pdbx_strand_id
1 'polypeptide(L)'
;MSTTADEDGRTVRRRRLPAVAAVLGLGLATGAGVASTSAAWTDDAWFSASASAATAVDLRGSTDGVTYVPGDDGATAVVLDAVTGLTPDAPVTRTLHLWNASTVPLRLQWVTDSAGLGGACVDVELGSLPTNQLPAGPDGPAAPAVTTTTVTFRVAPDATPGDCAGQVLTGLEIVVLGSTA
;
A
#
# COMPACT_ATOMS: atom_id res chain seq x y z
N MET A 1 34.29 63.72 -4.02
CA MET A 1 35.59 64.27 -4.44
C MET A 1 36.64 63.63 -3.54
N SER A 2 37.59 62.90 -4.14
CA SER A 2 38.41 61.81 -3.60
C SER A 2 39.50 62.19 -2.59
N THR A 3 40.02 61.20 -1.83
CA THR A 3 41.41 61.04 -1.29
C THR A 3 41.46 59.69 -0.54
N THR A 4 41.78 58.58 -1.19
CA THR A 4 43.08 57.84 -1.27
C THR A 4 43.46 57.00 -0.03
N ALA A 5 43.39 55.68 -0.22
CA ALA A 5 44.34 54.61 0.14
C ALA A 5 45.79 55.10 0.40
N ASP A 6 46.72 54.44 1.09
CA ASP A 6 46.92 53.13 1.72
C ASP A 6 48.31 53.26 2.38
N GLU A 7 48.59 52.56 3.48
CA GLU A 7 49.97 52.46 3.99
C GLU A 7 50.25 51.01 4.41
N ASP A 8 50.79 50.25 3.46
CA ASP A 8 51.36 48.91 3.64
C ASP A 8 52.75 48.96 4.31
N GLY A 9 52.91 48.16 5.37
CA GLY A 9 54.09 48.08 6.23
C GLY A 9 54.49 46.64 6.56
N ARG A 10 54.73 45.83 5.52
CA ARG A 10 55.64 44.65 5.42
C ARG A 10 56.44 44.25 6.68
N THR A 11 56.37 42.98 7.12
CA THR A 11 57.55 42.17 7.47
C THR A 11 57.26 40.65 7.42
N VAL A 12 58.23 39.90 6.90
CA VAL A 12 58.22 38.46 6.59
C VAL A 12 59.07 37.72 7.63
N ARG A 13 58.63 36.55 8.16
CA ARG A 13 59.53 35.39 8.42
C ARG A 13 58.82 34.08 8.74
N ARG A 14 59.51 33.00 8.35
CA ARG A 14 59.08 31.62 8.08
C ARG A 14 58.99 30.68 9.31
N ARG A 15 58.14 29.65 9.13
CA ARG A 15 58.23 28.22 9.56
C ARG A 15 58.02 27.86 11.04
N ARG A 16 57.02 26.99 11.30
CA ARG A 16 57.13 25.59 11.82
C ARG A 16 55.72 24.96 11.97
N LEU A 17 55.58 23.70 11.57
CA LEU A 17 54.42 22.80 11.77
C LEU A 17 54.40 22.25 13.22
N PRO A 18 53.52 21.30 13.59
CA PRO A 18 52.14 21.46 14.08
C PRO A 18 52.01 20.96 15.53
N ALA A 19 50.99 21.38 16.29
CA ALA A 19 50.70 20.75 17.58
C ALA A 19 49.20 20.74 17.90
N VAL A 20 48.72 19.52 18.05
CA VAL A 20 47.41 19.05 18.49
C VAL A 20 46.98 19.72 19.80
N ALA A 21 45.74 20.18 19.84
CA ALA A 21 44.98 20.30 21.08
C ALA A 21 43.55 19.87 20.81
N ALA A 22 43.29 18.58 21.01
CA ALA A 22 41.95 18.03 21.11
C ALA A 22 41.33 18.55 22.42
N VAL A 23 40.35 19.44 22.32
CA VAL A 23 39.49 19.82 23.45
C VAL A 23 38.12 19.19 23.22
N LEU A 24 37.95 18.00 23.77
CA LEU A 24 36.65 17.42 24.07
C LEU A 24 36.11 18.15 25.30
N GLY A 25 34.97 18.82 25.19
CA GLY A 25 34.36 19.41 26.38
C GLY A 25 33.18 20.34 26.11
N LEU A 26 32.01 19.73 25.95
CA LEU A 26 30.71 20.12 26.52
C LEU A 26 30.20 21.58 26.41
N GLY A 27 28.98 21.71 25.88
CA GLY A 27 28.08 22.85 26.11
C GLY A 27 27.27 23.21 24.88
N LEU A 28 26.35 22.34 24.43
CA LEU A 28 24.90 22.50 24.65
C LEU A 28 24.39 23.95 24.60
N ALA A 29 23.55 24.17 23.58
CA ALA A 29 22.41 25.08 23.53
C ALA A 29 22.68 26.59 23.44
N THR A 30 22.55 27.14 22.24
CA THR A 30 21.55 28.16 21.88
C THR A 30 21.50 28.27 20.35
N GLY A 31 20.31 28.52 19.80
CA GLY A 31 20.03 28.41 18.37
C GLY A 31 20.71 29.44 17.47
N ALA A 32 20.50 29.22 16.17
CA ALA A 32 20.88 30.04 15.02
C ALA A 32 22.30 29.83 14.44
N GLY A 33 22.32 29.12 13.31
CA GLY A 33 22.95 29.63 12.09
C GLY A 33 24.36 29.14 11.79
N VAL A 34 24.48 28.01 11.11
CA VAL A 34 25.46 27.88 10.03
C VAL A 34 24.80 27.08 8.90
N ALA A 35 24.43 27.78 7.83
CA ALA A 35 24.28 27.14 6.53
C ALA A 35 25.68 26.72 6.08
N SER A 36 25.97 25.43 6.17
CA SER A 36 27.16 24.85 5.55
C SER A 36 26.71 23.94 4.41
N THR A 37 26.80 24.52 3.22
CA THR A 37 26.73 23.90 1.91
C THR A 37 27.69 22.70 1.82
N SER A 38 27.11 21.57 1.40
CA SER A 38 27.74 20.57 0.54
C SER A 38 28.96 19.80 1.08
N ALA A 39 28.70 18.73 1.83
CA ALA A 39 29.51 17.51 1.75
C ALA A 39 28.57 16.32 1.48
N ALA A 40 28.75 15.75 0.31
CA ALA A 40 27.76 14.97 -0.42
C ALA A 40 27.94 13.46 -0.22
N TRP A 41 27.95 12.91 0.99
CA TRP A 41 28.04 11.45 1.18
C TRP A 41 26.95 10.99 2.17
N THR A 42 25.73 10.88 1.63
CA THR A 42 24.61 10.02 2.08
C THR A 42 24.35 9.95 3.59
N ASP A 43 23.65 10.94 4.11
CA ASP A 43 22.74 10.72 5.24
C ASP A 43 21.32 10.92 4.67
N ASP A 44 20.64 9.80 4.44
CA ASP A 44 19.27 9.75 3.94
C ASP A 44 18.32 10.32 5.00
N ALA A 45 18.23 11.64 5.07
CA ALA A 45 17.26 12.37 5.87
C ALA A 45 15.88 12.43 5.17
N TRP A 46 15.47 11.35 4.51
CA TRP A 46 14.14 11.20 3.92
C TRP A 46 13.66 9.77 4.22
N PHE A 47 12.44 9.65 4.74
CA PHE A 47 11.75 8.39 5.09
C PHE A 47 12.04 7.78 6.48
N SER A 48 11.94 8.59 7.55
CA SER A 48 11.53 8.06 8.87
C SER A 48 10.06 8.30 9.18
N ALA A 49 9.24 8.62 8.16
CA ALA A 49 7.80 8.43 8.22
C ALA A 49 7.50 6.96 7.88
N SER A 50 7.89 6.06 8.79
CA SER A 50 7.46 4.67 8.75
C SER A 50 5.93 4.66 8.88
N ALA A 51 5.26 4.49 7.74
CA ALA A 51 3.83 4.29 7.51
C ALA A 51 2.97 4.07 8.77
N SER A 52 2.47 5.14 9.38
CA SER A 52 1.30 5.06 10.27
C SER A 52 0.01 4.76 9.48
N ALA A 53 0.07 4.74 8.15
CA ALA A 53 -1.04 4.37 7.28
C ALA A 53 -1.29 2.86 7.26
N ALA A 54 -0.25 2.02 7.38
CA ALA A 54 -0.41 0.56 7.38
C ALA A 54 -1.03 0.02 8.68
N THR A 55 -0.90 0.73 9.80
CA THR A 55 -1.55 0.36 11.06
C THR A 55 -3.00 0.84 11.15
N ALA A 56 -3.41 1.76 10.29
CA ALA A 56 -4.74 2.36 10.31
C ALA A 56 -5.73 1.68 9.36
N VAL A 57 -5.26 0.80 8.47
CA VAL A 57 -6.12 0.07 7.52
C VAL A 57 -6.01 -1.42 7.83
N ASP A 58 -7.16 -2.06 8.05
CA ASP A 58 -7.32 -3.50 8.27
C ASP A 58 -8.65 -3.89 7.62
N LEU A 59 -8.57 -4.25 6.34
CA LEU A 59 -9.70 -4.82 5.61
C LEU A 59 -9.56 -6.33 5.62
N ARG A 60 -10.66 -7.01 5.97
CA ARG A 60 -10.74 -8.46 6.00
C ARG A 60 -11.82 -8.97 5.08
N GLY A 61 -11.60 -10.13 4.49
CA GLY A 61 -12.55 -10.79 3.61
C GLY A 61 -12.96 -12.16 4.11
N SER A 62 -14.13 -12.62 3.69
CA SER A 62 -14.70 -13.91 4.06
C SER A 62 -15.64 -14.43 2.97
N THR A 63 -15.64 -15.74 2.73
CA THR A 63 -16.53 -16.43 1.78
C THR A 63 -17.74 -17.08 2.44
N ASP A 64 -17.67 -17.31 3.76
CA ASP A 64 -18.72 -17.93 4.57
C ASP A 64 -19.46 -16.92 5.47
N GLY A 65 -18.94 -15.69 5.57
CA GLY A 65 -19.45 -14.64 6.45
C GLY A 65 -19.09 -14.83 7.93
N VAL A 66 -18.29 -15.84 8.27
CA VAL A 66 -17.95 -16.24 9.64
C VAL A 66 -16.44 -16.15 9.88
N THR A 67 -15.64 -16.69 8.95
CA THR A 67 -14.18 -16.74 9.04
C THR A 67 -13.59 -15.63 8.17
N TYR A 68 -12.98 -14.63 8.81
CA TYR A 68 -12.40 -13.48 8.13
C TYR A 68 -10.87 -13.57 8.11
N VAL A 69 -10.29 -13.37 6.93
CA VAL A 69 -8.84 -13.33 6.69
C VAL A 69 -8.41 -11.93 6.24
N PRO A 70 -7.16 -11.51 6.48
CA PRO A 70 -6.65 -10.25 5.93
C PRO A 70 -6.80 -10.19 4.41
N GLY A 71 -7.22 -9.03 3.88
CA GLY A 71 -7.42 -8.82 2.44
C GLY A 71 -6.65 -7.65 1.84
N ASP A 72 -5.92 -6.86 2.65
CA ASP A 72 -5.32 -5.56 2.25
C ASP A 72 -3.81 -5.43 2.54
N ASP A 73 -3.08 -6.53 2.70
CA ASP A 73 -1.61 -6.45 2.91
C ASP A 73 -0.80 -6.53 1.60
N GLY A 74 -1.47 -6.50 0.43
CA GLY A 74 -0.85 -6.64 -0.89
C GLY A 74 -0.16 -8.00 -1.13
N ALA A 75 -0.14 -8.89 -0.14
CA ALA A 75 0.49 -10.21 -0.15
C ALA A 75 -0.53 -11.34 0.08
N THR A 76 -1.72 -11.03 0.56
CA THR A 76 -2.78 -11.93 0.99
C THR A 76 -4.08 -11.50 0.29
N ALA A 77 -4.59 -12.37 -0.57
CA ALA A 77 -5.87 -12.21 -1.25
C ALA A 77 -6.96 -13.00 -0.54
N VAL A 78 -8.23 -12.63 -0.76
CA VAL A 78 -9.34 -13.50 -0.37
C VAL A 78 -9.44 -14.62 -1.39
N VAL A 79 -9.14 -15.84 -0.95
CA VAL A 79 -9.22 -17.02 -1.81
C VAL A 79 -10.65 -17.52 -1.85
N LEU A 80 -11.21 -17.66 -3.05
CA LEU A 80 -12.49 -18.32 -3.26
C LEU A 80 -12.30 -19.83 -3.42
N ASP A 81 -13.25 -20.60 -2.90
CA ASP A 81 -13.32 -22.04 -3.13
C ASP A 81 -13.40 -22.36 -4.62
N ALA A 82 -12.91 -23.56 -4.98
CA ALA A 82 -12.96 -24.04 -6.34
C ALA A 82 -14.38 -23.94 -6.93
N VAL A 83 -14.46 -23.49 -8.17
CA VAL A 83 -15.71 -23.39 -8.92
C VAL A 83 -15.77 -24.55 -9.90
N THR A 84 -16.82 -25.36 -9.78
CA THR A 84 -17.07 -26.54 -10.63
C THR A 84 -18.49 -26.51 -11.18
N GLY A 85 -18.73 -27.29 -12.23
CA GLY A 85 -20.08 -27.43 -12.80
C GLY A 85 -20.57 -26.20 -13.56
N LEU A 86 -19.66 -25.33 -14.03
CA LEU A 86 -20.01 -24.24 -14.92
C LEU A 86 -20.57 -24.81 -16.23
N THR A 87 -21.75 -24.35 -16.61
CA THR A 87 -22.31 -24.56 -17.95
C THR A 87 -22.66 -23.21 -18.55
N PRO A 88 -22.75 -23.10 -19.89
CA PRO A 88 -23.13 -21.85 -20.54
C PRO A 88 -24.44 -21.24 -20.01
N ASP A 89 -25.39 -22.10 -19.61
CA ASP A 89 -26.71 -21.67 -19.14
C ASP A 89 -26.80 -21.55 -17.60
N ALA A 90 -25.75 -21.92 -16.87
CA ALA A 90 -25.75 -21.93 -15.40
C ALA A 90 -24.51 -21.21 -14.84
N PRO A 91 -24.58 -19.87 -14.66
CA PRO A 91 -23.56 -19.13 -13.93
C PRO A 91 -23.46 -19.60 -12.47
N VAL A 92 -22.25 -19.54 -11.91
CA VAL A 92 -22.04 -19.76 -10.47
C VAL A 92 -21.71 -18.41 -9.84
N THR A 93 -22.48 -18.02 -8.83
CA THR A 93 -22.23 -16.81 -8.05
C THR A 93 -21.72 -17.16 -6.66
N ARG A 94 -20.66 -16.49 -6.22
CA ARG A 94 -20.12 -16.55 -4.86
C ARG A 94 -20.31 -15.21 -4.18
N THR A 95 -20.66 -15.25 -2.89
CA THR A 95 -20.77 -14.04 -2.06
C THR A 95 -19.44 -13.81 -1.34
N LEU A 96 -18.99 -12.57 -1.36
CA LEU A 96 -17.82 -12.10 -0.63
C LEU A 96 -18.29 -11.13 0.45
N HIS A 97 -17.88 -11.39 1.68
CA HIS A 97 -18.12 -10.54 2.84
C HIS A 97 -16.85 -9.74 3.12
N LEU A 98 -16.97 -8.43 3.21
CA LEU A 98 -15.85 -7.51 3.45
C LEU A 98 -16.10 -6.77 4.75
N TRP A 99 -15.15 -6.85 5.66
CA TRP A 99 -15.21 -6.25 6.99
C TRP A 99 -14.08 -5.24 7.15
N ASN A 100 -14.43 -4.00 7.50
CA ASN A 100 -13.48 -3.01 7.94
C ASN A 100 -13.17 -3.19 9.43
N ALA A 101 -12.14 -3.97 9.73
CA ALA A 101 -11.61 -4.20 11.07
C ALA A 101 -10.72 -3.06 11.57
N SER A 102 -10.55 -2.01 10.76
CA SER A 102 -9.74 -0.85 11.13
C SER A 102 -10.49 0.11 12.05
N THR A 103 -9.78 1.15 12.52
CA THR A 103 -10.34 2.23 13.34
C THR A 103 -10.85 3.42 12.52
N VAL A 104 -10.74 3.39 11.18
CA VAL A 104 -11.13 4.49 10.30
C VAL A 104 -12.04 4.02 9.16
N PRO A 105 -12.93 4.86 8.62
CA PRO A 105 -13.73 4.47 7.47
C PRO A 105 -12.88 4.25 6.21
N LEU A 106 -13.19 3.20 5.43
CA LEU A 106 -12.43 2.82 4.24
C LEU A 106 -13.24 2.97 2.96
N ARG A 107 -12.62 3.46 1.89
CA ARG A 107 -13.11 3.31 0.51
C ARG A 107 -12.58 1.99 -0.04
N LEU A 108 -13.44 1.24 -0.70
CA LEU A 108 -13.09 -0.06 -1.26
C LEU A 108 -12.85 0.06 -2.76
N GLN A 109 -11.81 -0.59 -3.25
CA GLN A 109 -11.50 -0.66 -4.67
C GLN A 109 -11.02 -2.06 -5.04
N TRP A 110 -11.50 -2.54 -6.20
CA TRP A 110 -10.95 -3.75 -6.82
C TRP A 110 -9.53 -3.47 -7.34
N VAL A 111 -8.58 -4.36 -7.03
CA VAL A 111 -7.29 -4.37 -7.75
C VAL A 111 -7.53 -5.16 -9.01
N THR A 112 -7.64 -4.43 -10.11
CA THR A 112 -8.01 -4.97 -11.41
C THR A 112 -6.96 -5.93 -11.92
N ASP A 113 -7.20 -7.22 -11.73
CA ASP A 113 -7.05 -8.20 -12.79
C ASP A 113 -7.96 -9.42 -12.56
N SER A 114 -9.28 -9.20 -12.56
CA SER A 114 -10.22 -10.31 -12.78
C SER A 114 -10.06 -10.93 -14.17
N ALA A 115 -9.40 -10.23 -15.10
CA ALA A 115 -9.07 -10.72 -16.44
C ALA A 115 -8.12 -11.94 -16.44
N GLY A 116 -7.42 -12.22 -15.33
CA GLY A 116 -6.59 -13.42 -15.18
C GLY A 116 -7.30 -14.61 -14.52
N LEU A 117 -8.47 -14.40 -13.92
CA LEU A 117 -9.11 -15.39 -13.05
C LEU A 117 -9.87 -16.48 -13.80
N GLY A 118 -10.40 -16.17 -14.99
CA GLY A 118 -11.24 -17.10 -15.76
C GLY A 118 -10.61 -17.63 -17.05
N GLY A 119 -9.49 -17.06 -17.49
CA GLY A 119 -8.85 -17.43 -18.75
C GLY A 119 -9.76 -17.23 -19.97
N ALA A 120 -9.49 -17.94 -21.07
CA ALA A 120 -10.30 -17.84 -22.30
C ALA A 120 -11.67 -18.55 -22.21
N CYS A 121 -11.87 -19.41 -21.21
CA CYS A 121 -13.10 -20.20 -21.06
C CYS A 121 -14.13 -19.55 -20.13
N VAL A 122 -13.70 -18.83 -19.09
CA VAL A 122 -14.60 -18.30 -18.06
C VAL A 122 -14.48 -16.79 -18.00
N ASP A 123 -15.62 -16.12 -18.04
CA ASP A 123 -15.74 -14.72 -17.68
C ASP A 123 -16.00 -14.59 -16.18
N VAL A 124 -15.26 -13.69 -15.53
CA VAL A 124 -15.43 -13.35 -14.11
C VAL A 124 -15.98 -11.94 -14.00
N GLU A 125 -17.21 -11.85 -13.52
CA GLU A 125 -17.93 -10.61 -13.27
C GLU A 125 -17.85 -10.26 -11.78
N LEU A 126 -17.24 -9.11 -11.47
CA LEU A 126 -17.17 -8.57 -10.11
C LEU A 126 -18.38 -7.68 -9.84
N GLY A 127 -19.05 -7.93 -8.72
CA GLY A 127 -20.13 -7.11 -8.22
C GLY A 127 -19.66 -5.71 -7.82
N SER A 128 -20.61 -4.79 -7.66
CA SER A 128 -20.31 -3.45 -7.20
C SER A 128 -19.80 -3.47 -5.76
N LEU A 129 -18.76 -2.68 -5.50
CA LEU A 129 -18.38 -2.28 -4.14
C LEU A 129 -19.19 -1.05 -3.71
N PRO A 130 -19.41 -0.83 -2.40
CA PRO A 130 -20.07 0.38 -1.93
C PRO A 130 -19.27 1.63 -2.34
N THR A 131 -19.99 2.65 -2.84
CA THR A 131 -19.39 3.94 -3.22
C THR A 131 -19.11 4.85 -2.02
N ASN A 132 -19.86 4.63 -0.93
CA ASN A 132 -19.65 5.29 0.35
C ASN A 132 -18.54 4.58 1.14
N GLN A 133 -17.93 5.29 2.07
CA GLN A 133 -16.96 4.68 2.98
C GLN A 133 -17.64 3.61 3.82
N LEU A 134 -16.99 2.44 3.91
CA LEU A 134 -17.34 1.38 4.84
C LEU A 134 -16.94 1.83 6.25
N PRO A 135 -17.87 1.97 7.20
CA PRO A 135 -17.56 2.38 8.57
C PRO A 135 -16.56 1.45 9.26
N ALA A 136 -15.81 2.00 10.21
CA ALA A 136 -14.90 1.23 11.07
C ALA A 136 -15.67 0.31 12.02
N GLY A 137 -15.11 -0.87 12.31
CA GLY A 137 -15.65 -1.80 13.29
C GLY A 137 -14.58 -2.74 13.82
N PRO A 138 -13.62 -2.27 14.63
CA PRO A 138 -12.49 -3.09 15.08
C PRO A 138 -12.88 -4.22 16.03
N ASP A 139 -14.04 -4.11 16.69
CA ASP A 139 -14.49 -5.05 17.71
C ASP A 139 -15.14 -6.32 17.13
N GLY A 140 -15.43 -6.35 15.82
CA GLY A 140 -15.95 -7.54 15.14
C GLY A 140 -16.74 -7.24 13.85
N PRO A 141 -17.04 -8.29 13.06
CA PRO A 141 -17.77 -8.18 11.80
C PRO A 141 -19.27 -7.98 12.07
N ALA A 142 -19.65 -6.76 12.42
CA ALA A 142 -21.03 -6.35 12.62
C ALA A 142 -21.40 -5.22 11.67
N ALA A 143 -22.70 -5.12 11.36
CA ALA A 143 -23.22 -3.94 10.67
C ALA A 143 -22.97 -2.68 11.54
N PRO A 144 -22.59 -1.53 10.95
CA PRO A 144 -22.47 -1.27 9.52
C PRO A 144 -21.07 -1.49 8.94
N ALA A 145 -20.11 -2.04 9.69
CA ALA A 145 -18.71 -2.21 9.27
C ALA A 145 -18.48 -3.38 8.30
N VAL A 146 -19.55 -4.13 7.98
CA VAL A 146 -19.53 -5.24 7.02
C VAL A 146 -20.36 -4.89 5.80
N THR A 147 -19.83 -5.18 4.62
CA THR A 147 -20.55 -5.13 3.35
C THR A 147 -20.43 -6.46 2.62
N THR A 148 -21.31 -6.68 1.65
CA THR A 148 -21.28 -7.86 0.80
C THR A 148 -21.20 -7.45 -0.66
N THR A 149 -20.44 -8.24 -1.42
CA THR A 149 -20.39 -8.15 -2.88
C THR A 149 -20.39 -9.56 -3.44
N THR A 150 -20.48 -9.69 -4.75
CA THR A 150 -20.58 -10.99 -5.42
C THR A 150 -19.52 -11.14 -6.49
N VAL A 151 -19.06 -12.35 -6.71
CA VAL A 151 -18.22 -12.73 -7.84
C VAL A 151 -18.98 -13.78 -8.64
N THR A 152 -19.27 -13.49 -9.90
CA THR A 152 -20.03 -14.39 -10.78
C THR A 152 -19.13 -14.95 -11.86
N PHE A 153 -19.17 -16.27 -12.01
CA PHE A 153 -18.42 -17.04 -12.98
C PHE A 153 -19.39 -17.52 -14.06
N ARG A 154 -19.05 -17.25 -15.33
CA ARG A 154 -19.83 -17.63 -16.50
C ARG A 154 -18.91 -18.26 -17.54
N VAL A 155 -19.36 -19.30 -18.23
CA VAL A 155 -18.64 -19.73 -19.44
C VAL A 155 -18.71 -18.57 -20.44
N ALA A 156 -17.56 -18.18 -20.98
CA ALA A 156 -17.49 -17.07 -21.91
C ALA A 156 -18.34 -17.38 -23.15
N PRO A 157 -19.09 -16.41 -23.70
CA PRO A 157 -20.05 -16.65 -24.77
C PRO A 157 -19.38 -17.16 -26.06
N ASP A 158 -18.11 -16.82 -26.26
CA ASP A 158 -17.31 -17.22 -27.42
C ASP A 158 -16.38 -18.41 -27.13
N ALA A 159 -16.44 -19.01 -25.92
CA ALA A 159 -15.60 -20.14 -25.56
C ALA A 159 -16.00 -21.38 -26.37
N THR A 160 -15.01 -22.02 -26.99
CA THR A 160 -15.19 -23.31 -27.65
C THR A 160 -15.06 -24.45 -26.63
N PRO A 161 -15.62 -25.65 -26.92
CA PRO A 161 -15.42 -26.82 -26.05
C PRO A 161 -13.94 -27.16 -25.80
N GLY A 162 -13.04 -26.81 -26.74
CA GLY A 162 -11.60 -26.98 -26.58
C GLY A 162 -10.99 -26.00 -25.56
N ASP A 163 -11.52 -24.78 -25.48
CA ASP A 163 -11.03 -23.76 -24.52
C ASP A 163 -11.37 -24.14 -23.08
N CYS A 164 -12.47 -24.87 -22.89
CA CYS A 164 -13.00 -25.26 -21.58
C CYS A 164 -12.61 -26.68 -21.14
N ALA A 165 -12.04 -27.50 -22.02
CA ALA A 165 -11.72 -28.89 -21.71
C ALA A 165 -10.67 -29.00 -20.59
N GLY A 166 -11.04 -29.64 -19.48
CA GLY A 166 -10.14 -29.88 -18.35
C GLY A 166 -9.86 -28.65 -17.47
N GLN A 167 -10.54 -27.53 -17.70
CA GLN A 167 -10.43 -26.35 -16.86
C GLN A 167 -11.13 -26.59 -15.52
N VAL A 168 -10.40 -26.39 -14.43
CA VAL A 168 -10.95 -26.27 -13.08
C VAL A 168 -10.43 -24.97 -12.53
N LEU A 169 -11.35 -24.07 -12.14
CA LEU A 169 -10.95 -22.82 -11.50
C LEU A 169 -10.68 -23.11 -10.03
N THR A 170 -9.40 -23.27 -9.69
CA THR A 170 -8.93 -23.48 -8.32
C THR A 170 -8.13 -22.29 -7.83
N GLY A 171 -8.25 -21.94 -6.55
CA GLY A 171 -7.38 -20.93 -5.93
C GLY A 171 -7.57 -19.54 -6.54
N LEU A 172 -8.82 -19.15 -6.77
CA LEU A 172 -9.16 -17.85 -7.33
C LEU A 172 -8.91 -16.77 -6.27
N GLU A 173 -7.90 -15.94 -6.51
CA GLU A 173 -7.51 -14.86 -5.62
C GLU A 173 -8.24 -13.57 -5.97
N ILE A 174 -9.03 -13.08 -5.04
CA ILE A 174 -9.75 -11.82 -5.17
C ILE A 174 -9.08 -10.78 -4.28
N VAL A 175 -8.57 -9.71 -4.88
CA VAL A 175 -7.86 -8.64 -4.18
C VAL A 175 -8.73 -7.39 -4.11
N VAL A 176 -8.98 -6.92 -2.88
CA VAL A 176 -9.70 -5.68 -2.59
C VAL A 176 -8.81 -4.81 -1.73
N LEU A 177 -8.60 -3.56 -2.12
CA LEU A 177 -7.88 -2.59 -1.30
C LEU A 177 -8.86 -1.72 -0.52
N GLY A 178 -8.47 -1.43 0.72
CA GLY A 178 -9.07 -0.39 1.53
C GLY A 178 -8.21 0.87 1.50
N SER A 179 -8.79 2.03 1.25
CA SER A 179 -8.05 3.30 1.38
C SER A 179 -8.82 4.29 2.25
N THR A 180 -8.10 5.04 3.08
CA THR A 180 -8.66 6.23 3.72
C THR A 180 -8.89 7.30 2.65
N ALA A 181 -9.94 8.10 2.79
CA ALA A 181 -10.20 9.23 1.89
C ALA A 181 -9.25 10.40 2.14
#